data_AF-A0A168EXN6-F1
#
_entry.id   AF-A0A168EXN6-F1
#
_cell.length_a   1.000
_cell.length_b   1.000
_cell.length_c   1.000
_cell.angle_alpha   90.00
_cell.angle_beta   90.00
_cell.angle_gamma   90.00
#
_symmetry.space_group_name_H-M   'P 1'
#
loop_
_entity.id
_entity.type
_entity.pdbx_description
1 polymer ?
#
loop_
_entity_poly.entity_id
_entity_poly.type
_entity_poly.pdbx_seq_one_letter_code
_entity_poly.pdbx_strand_id
1 'polypeptide(L)'
;MCAEREASKIVQKFRTKRVKEARDDAKKEISDYKAAKEDEYRKFEAEHSKGNKQAEDEANKEADKQIKQITEVGRSKQDAVVRELLAAVFEVNMVAPPAA
;
A
#
# COMPACT_ATOMS: atom_id res chain seq x y z
N MET A 1 -41.57 31.12 -52.91
CA MET A 1 -40.12 30.87 -52.73
C MET A 1 -39.53 31.39 -51.41
N CYS A 2 -40.01 32.48 -50.79
CA CYS A 2 -39.41 32.97 -49.53
C CYS A 2 -39.66 32.04 -48.31
N ALA A 3 -40.84 31.43 -48.20
CA ALA A 3 -41.19 30.56 -47.07
C ALA A 3 -40.38 29.25 -47.02
N GLU A 4 -40.09 28.61 -48.16
CA GLU A 4 -39.28 27.39 -48.21
C GLU A 4 -37.83 27.62 -47.77
N ARG A 5 -37.27 28.80 -48.11
CA ARG A 5 -35.92 29.17 -47.68
C ARG A 5 -35.85 29.42 -46.18
N GLU A 6 -36.89 29.96 -45.56
CA GLU A 6 -36.94 30.16 -44.12
C GLU A 6 -37.12 28.83 -43.36
N ALA A 7 -38.01 27.96 -43.83
CA ALA A 7 -38.17 26.62 -43.27
C ALA A 7 -36.86 25.81 -43.33
N SER A 8 -36.16 25.84 -44.48
CA SER A 8 -34.87 25.16 -44.63
C SER A 8 -33.80 25.70 -43.68
N LYS A 9 -33.73 27.02 -43.48
CA LYS A 9 -32.80 27.65 -42.51
C LYS A 9 -33.10 27.24 -41.06
N ILE A 10 -34.37 27.11 -40.68
CA ILE A 10 -34.76 26.68 -39.33
C ILE A 10 -34.31 25.25 -39.07
N VAL A 11 -34.55 24.34 -40.03
CA VAL A 11 -34.12 22.94 -39.93
C VAL A 11 -32.60 22.83 -39.84
N GLN A 12 -31.87 23.60 -40.66
CA GLN A 12 -30.41 23.62 -40.62
C GLN A 12 -29.88 24.13 -39.26
N LYS A 13 -30.48 25.19 -38.71
CA LYS A 13 -30.15 25.69 -37.36
C LYS A 13 -30.46 24.68 -36.26
N PHE A 14 -31.55 23.93 -36.38
CA PHE A 14 -31.91 22.91 -35.40
C PHE A 14 -30.90 21.75 -35.42
N ARG A 15 -30.48 21.33 -36.62
CA ARG A 15 -29.45 20.30 -36.79
C ARG A 15 -28.11 20.71 -36.18
N THR A 16 -27.66 21.95 -36.43
CA THR A 16 -26.39 22.44 -35.88
C THR A 16 -26.42 22.63 -34.37
N LYS A 17 -27.57 23.02 -33.80
CA LYS A 17 -27.77 23.09 -32.34
C LYS A 17 -27.65 21.70 -31.70
N ARG A 18 -28.41 20.72 -32.17
CA ARG A 18 -28.37 19.35 -31.63
C ARG A 18 -26.99 18.71 -31.71
N VAL A 19 -26.24 18.95 -32.80
CA VAL A 19 -24.87 18.44 -32.94
C VAL A 19 -23.90 19.12 -31.97
N LYS A 20 -24.09 20.41 -31.68
CA LYS A 20 -23.28 21.11 -30.67
C LYS A 20 -23.60 20.61 -29.27
N GLU A 21 -24.89 20.54 -28.91
CA GLU A 21 -25.34 20.04 -27.61
C GLU A 21 -24.81 18.63 -27.35
N ALA A 22 -24.96 17.70 -28.30
CA ALA A 22 -24.43 16.35 -28.17
C ALA A 22 -22.89 16.30 -28.02
N ARG A 23 -22.16 17.23 -28.64
CA ARG A 23 -20.70 17.32 -28.49
C ARG A 23 -20.31 17.87 -27.13
N ASP A 24 -21.03 18.86 -26.64
CA ASP A 24 -20.74 19.51 -25.36
C ASP A 24 -21.12 18.57 -24.20
N ASP A 25 -22.24 17.84 -24.31
CA ASP A 25 -22.62 16.81 -23.34
C ASP A 25 -21.61 15.66 -23.31
N ALA A 26 -21.19 15.14 -24.47
CA ALA A 26 -20.16 14.08 -24.52
C ALA A 26 -18.83 14.54 -23.93
N LYS A 27 -18.41 15.80 -24.17
CA LYS A 27 -17.21 16.36 -23.54
C LYS A 27 -17.36 16.45 -22.02
N LYS A 28 -18.54 16.83 -21.55
CA LYS A 28 -18.83 16.95 -20.12
C LYS A 28 -18.77 15.58 -19.45
N GLU A 29 -19.40 14.58 -20.06
CA GLU A 29 -19.40 13.20 -19.57
C GLU A 29 -17.99 12.58 -19.55
N ILE A 30 -17.17 12.86 -20.58
CA ILE A 30 -15.75 12.46 -20.60
C ILE A 30 -14.96 13.15 -19.49
N SER A 31 -15.22 14.44 -19.24
CA SER A 31 -14.56 15.20 -18.18
C SER A 31 -14.93 14.65 -16.80
N ASP A 32 -16.22 14.39 -16.58
CA ASP A 32 -16.73 13.85 -15.31
C ASP A 32 -16.20 12.43 -15.07
N TYR A 33 -16.15 11.60 -16.12
CA TYR A 33 -15.56 10.26 -16.02
C TYR A 33 -14.06 10.30 -15.71
N LYS A 34 -13.31 11.22 -16.34
CA LYS A 34 -11.89 11.43 -16.03
C LYS A 34 -11.70 11.92 -14.60
N ALA A 35 -12.50 12.88 -14.15
CA ALA A 35 -12.42 13.39 -12.78
C ALA A 35 -12.72 12.29 -11.75
N ALA A 36 -13.77 11.49 -11.98
CA ALA A 36 -14.11 10.36 -11.11
C ALA A 36 -12.99 9.31 -11.06
N LYS A 37 -12.36 9.03 -12.22
CA LYS A 37 -11.23 8.08 -12.28
C LYS A 37 -9.96 8.62 -11.60
N GLU A 38 -9.65 9.90 -11.77
CA GLU A 38 -8.55 10.55 -11.05
C GLU A 38 -8.78 10.54 -9.54
N ASP A 39 -10.00 10.81 -9.08
CA ASP A 39 -10.33 10.75 -7.65
C ASP A 39 -10.26 9.31 -7.09
N GLU A 40 -10.71 8.30 -7.85
CA GLU A 40 -10.49 6.89 -7.51
C GLU A 40 -9.00 6.56 -7.43
N TYR A 41 -8.22 6.98 -8.42
CA TYR A 41 -6.79 6.71 -8.47
C TYR A 41 -6.06 7.39 -7.32
N ARG A 42 -6.44 8.62 -6.98
CA ARG A 42 -5.87 9.38 -5.87
C ARG A 42 -6.22 8.78 -4.51
N LYS A 43 -7.45 8.29 -4.35
CA LYS A 43 -7.85 7.54 -3.14
C LYS A 43 -7.08 6.23 -3.03
N PHE A 44 -6.97 5.50 -4.15
CA PHE A 44 -6.19 4.27 -4.22
C PHE A 44 -4.71 4.54 -3.89
N GLU A 45 -4.09 5.56 -4.47
CA GLU A 45 -2.73 5.96 -4.11
C GLU A 45 -2.62 6.36 -2.64
N ALA A 46 -3.57 7.12 -2.09
CA ALA A 46 -3.53 7.50 -0.68
C ALA A 46 -3.69 6.30 0.27
N GLU A 47 -4.52 5.33 -0.09
CA GLU A 47 -4.79 4.11 0.69
C GLU A 47 -3.63 3.11 0.57
N HIS A 48 -3.08 2.92 -0.63
CA HIS A 48 -1.96 2.01 -0.87
C HIS A 48 -0.59 2.61 -0.56
N SER A 49 -0.40 3.92 -0.68
CA SER A 49 0.82 4.60 -0.20
C SER A 49 0.93 4.56 1.33
N LYS A 50 -0.20 4.53 2.04
CA LYS A 50 -0.24 4.28 3.49
C LYS A 50 0.09 2.84 3.87
N GLY A 51 -0.06 1.89 2.96
CA GLY A 51 0.25 0.48 3.21
C GLY A 51 1.68 0.27 3.68
N ASN A 52 2.65 1.04 3.16
CA ASN A 52 4.05 0.88 3.57
C ASN A 52 4.28 1.33 5.02
N LYS A 53 3.71 2.48 5.42
CA LYS A 53 3.85 2.97 6.80
C LYS A 53 3.11 2.09 7.80
N GLN A 54 1.89 1.63 7.47
CA GLN A 54 1.15 0.73 8.34
C GLN A 54 1.87 -0.62 8.50
N ALA A 55 2.40 -1.18 7.41
CA ALA A 55 3.21 -2.40 7.47
C ALA A 55 4.50 -2.20 8.28
N GLU A 56 5.20 -1.07 8.12
CA GLU A 56 6.38 -0.73 8.91
C GLU A 56 6.06 -0.55 10.40
N ASP A 57 4.98 0.16 10.74
CA ASP A 57 4.54 0.36 12.13
C ASP A 57 4.11 -0.95 12.80
N GLU A 58 3.43 -1.83 12.06
CA GLU A 58 2.99 -3.13 12.56
C GLU A 58 4.17 -4.09 12.74
N ALA A 59 5.09 -4.13 11.76
CA ALA A 59 6.33 -4.89 11.86
C ALA A 59 7.22 -4.40 13.02
N ASN A 60 7.36 -3.08 13.21
CA ASN A 60 8.12 -2.51 14.32
C ASN A 60 7.51 -2.88 15.67
N LYS A 61 6.18 -2.79 15.83
CA LYS A 61 5.49 -3.20 17.07
C LYS A 61 5.70 -4.67 17.38
N GLU A 62 5.63 -5.53 16.37
CA GLU A 62 5.85 -6.96 16.55
C GLU A 62 7.32 -7.27 16.87
N ALA A 63 8.26 -6.62 16.19
CA ALA A 63 9.69 -6.71 16.49
C ALA A 63 10.00 -6.25 17.93
N ASP A 64 9.44 -5.13 18.39
CA ASP A 64 9.60 -4.65 19.76
C ASP A 64 9.06 -5.64 20.79
N LYS A 65 7.91 -6.28 20.48
CA LYS A 65 7.35 -7.36 21.32
C LYS A 65 8.30 -8.54 21.41
N GLN A 66 8.84 -8.99 20.27
CA GLN A 66 9.77 -10.11 20.23
C GLN A 66 11.08 -9.78 20.96
N ILE A 67 11.63 -8.58 20.77
CA ILE A 67 12.84 -8.13 21.48
C ILE A 67 12.61 -8.15 23.00
N LYS A 68 11.45 -7.65 23.47
CA LYS A 68 11.11 -7.68 24.90
C LYS A 68 11.02 -9.11 25.42
N GLN A 69 10.36 -10.01 24.70
CA GLN A 69 10.28 -11.42 25.07
C GLN A 69 11.65 -12.10 25.11
N ILE A 70 12.50 -11.88 24.10
CA ILE A 70 13.86 -12.43 24.05
C ILE A 70 14.68 -11.89 25.23
N THR A 71 14.56 -10.61 25.54
CA THR A 71 15.29 -9.97 26.66
C THR A 71 14.85 -10.54 28.00
N GLU A 72 13.54 -10.75 28.20
CA GLU A 72 12.99 -11.31 29.43
C GLU A 72 13.40 -12.79 29.62
N VAL A 73 13.25 -13.59 28.57
CA VAL A 73 13.70 -14.99 28.56
C VAL A 73 15.21 -15.07 28.77
N GLY A 74 15.98 -14.22 28.09
CA GLY A 74 17.43 -14.12 28.22
C GLY A 74 17.85 -13.82 29.66
N ARG A 75 17.22 -12.83 30.31
CA ARG A 75 17.46 -12.52 31.74
C ARG A 75 17.12 -13.70 32.64
N SER A 76 15.98 -14.36 32.43
CA SER A 76 15.57 -15.51 33.25
C SER A 76 16.54 -16.70 33.17
N LYS A 77 17.17 -16.89 31.99
CA LYS A 77 18.11 -17.99 31.75
C LYS A 77 19.57 -17.60 31.98
N GLN A 78 19.87 -16.32 32.14
CA GLN A 78 21.24 -15.82 32.26
C GLN A 78 21.99 -16.49 33.41
N ASP A 79 21.37 -16.60 34.58
CA ASP A 79 21.97 -17.26 35.74
C ASP A 79 22.25 -18.75 35.50
N ALA A 80 21.34 -19.45 34.81
CA ALA A 80 21.52 -20.86 34.48
C ALA A 80 22.69 -21.05 33.50
N VAL A 81 22.76 -20.23 32.45
CA VAL A 81 23.83 -20.28 31.45
C VAL A 81 25.19 -19.94 32.05
N VAL A 82 25.26 -18.94 32.94
CA VAL A 82 26.51 -18.58 33.64
C VAL A 82 26.97 -19.72 34.54
N ARG A 83 26.06 -20.36 35.28
CA ARG A 83 26.39 -21.54 36.11
C ARG A 83 26.91 -22.70 35.27
N GLU A 84 26.28 -22.98 34.14
CA GLU A 84 26.68 -24.08 33.26
C GLU A 84 28.03 -23.81 32.57
N LEU A 85 28.28 -22.56 32.14
CA LEU A 85 29.59 -22.14 31.62
C LEU A 85 30.69 -22.26 32.68
N LEU A 86 30.43 -21.81 33.91
CA LEU A 86 31.40 -21.95 35.00
C LEU A 86 31.66 -23.43 35.31
N ALA A 87 30.61 -24.26 35.42
CA ALA A 87 30.76 -25.69 35.65
C ALA A 87 31.59 -26.36 34.55
N ALA A 88 31.32 -26.07 33.28
CA ALA A 88 32.07 -26.61 32.15
C ALA A 88 33.54 -26.17 32.12
N VAL A 89 33.86 -24.96 32.59
CA VAL A 89 35.25 -24.49 32.71
C VAL A 89 35.99 -25.21 33.84
N PHE A 90 35.31 -25.56 34.93
CA PHE A 90 35.91 -26.26 36.06
C PHE A 90 35.93 -27.79 35.89
N GLU A 91 35.07 -28.37 35.04
CA GLU A 91 35.15 -29.78 34.65
C GLU A 91 36.27 -30.01 33.64
N VAL A 92 37.44 -30.41 34.13
CA VAL A 92 38.56 -30.85 33.29
C VAL A 92 38.22 -32.22 32.69
N ASN A 93 37.74 -32.23 31.46
CA ASN A 93 37.56 -33.46 30.68
C ASN A 93 38.89 -33.88 30.06
N MET A 94 39.57 -34.84 30.70
CA MET A 94 40.80 -35.43 30.19
C MET A 94 40.48 -36.36 29.00
N VAL A 95 40.47 -35.80 27.79
CA VAL A 95 40.48 -36.60 26.56
C VAL A 95 41.92 -37.01 26.28
N ALA A 96 42.19 -38.31 26.39
CA ALA A 96 43.46 -38.87 25.95
C ALA A 96 43.62 -38.58 24.43
N PRO A 97 44.78 -38.08 23.99
CA PRO A 97 44.99 -37.81 22.58
C PRO A 97 44.81 -39.12 21.78
N PRO A 98 44.13 -39.07 20.61
CA PRO A 98 43.87 -40.26 19.82
C PRO A 98 45.21 -40.92 19.45
N ALA A 99 45.30 -42.23 19.70
CA ALA A 99 46.49 -43.02 19.40
C ALA A 99 46.84 -42.89 17.91
N ALA A 100 48.12 -42.59 17.64
CA ALA A 100 48.68 -42.35 16.31
C ALA A 100 48.66 -43.60 15.42
#